data_AF-A0A935ZY99-F1
#
_entry.id   AF-A0A935ZY99-F1
#
_cell.length_a   1.000
_cell.length_b   1.000
_cell.length_c   1.000
_cell.angle_alpha   90.00
_cell.angle_beta   90.00
_cell.angle_gamma   90.00
#
_symmetry.space_group_name_H-M   'P 1'
#
loop_
_entity.id
_entity.type
_entity.pdbx_description
1 polymer ?
#
loop_
_entity_poly.entity_id
_entity_poly.type
_entity_poly.pdbx_seq_one_letter_code
_entity_poly.pdbx_strand_id
1 'polypeptide(L)' 'MPINKEWHLKHKMPKNPTLEQRIKWHITHEKHCTCRPIPDKLKAVIDSMKIKEY' A
#
# COMPACT_ATOMS: atom_id res chain seq x y z
N MET A 1 -1.72 14.75 7.84
CA MET A 1 -1.12 14.81 6.49
C MET A 1 -2.21 14.87 5.44
N PRO A 2 -2.01 15.57 4.31
CA PRO A 2 -3.01 15.72 3.26
C PRO A 2 -3.28 14.38 2.57
N ILE A 3 -4.55 14.05 2.39
CA ILE A 3 -5.00 12.87 1.65
C ILE A 3 -5.10 13.20 0.16
N ASN A 4 -4.49 12.38 -0.70
CA ASN A 4 -4.67 12.48 -2.14
C ASN A 4 -6.01 11.84 -2.53
N LYS A 5 -7.09 12.62 -2.47
CA LYS A 5 -8.46 12.14 -2.71
C LYS A 5 -8.63 11.51 -4.09
N GLU A 6 -8.04 12.10 -5.13
CA GLU A 6 -8.13 11.60 -6.51
C GLU A 6 -7.51 10.21 -6.64
N TRP A 7 -6.35 9.99 -6.01
CA TRP A 7 -5.70 8.69 -6.01
C TRP A 7 -6.58 7.64 -5.30
N HIS A 8 -7.14 7.96 -4.13
CA HIS A 8 -8.04 7.04 -3.42
C HIS A 8 -9.32 6.72 -4.19
N LEU A 9 -9.84 7.65 -4.99
CA LEU A 9 -11.03 7.41 -5.81
C LEU A 9 -10.74 6.45 -6.98
N LYS A 10 -9.57 6.59 -7.62
CA LYS A 10 -9.13 5.74 -8.74
C LYS A 10 -8.57 4.39 -8.28
N HIS A 11 -7.88 4.36 -7.15
CA HIS A 11 -7.23 3.19 -6.58
C HIS A 11 -7.86 2.83 -5.25
N LYS A 12 -9.13 2.40 -5.28
CA LYS A 12 -9.78 1.88 -4.07
C LYS A 12 -9.21 0.49 -3.74
N MET A 13 -8.93 0.26 -2.45
CA MET A 13 -8.58 -1.08 -1.98
C MET A 13 -9.76 -2.02 -2.26
N PRO A 14 -9.52 -3.20 -2.87
CA PRO A 14 -10.55 -4.22 -3.02
C PRO A 14 -11.13 -4.63 -1.66
N LYS A 15 -12.38 -5.13 -1.65
CA LYS A 15 -13.06 -5.55 -0.41
C LYS A 15 -12.35 -6.73 0.28
N ASN A 16 -11.85 -7.68 -0.51
CA ASN A 16 -11.10 -8.86 -0.06
C ASN A 16 -9.80 -8.95 -0.86
N PRO A 17 -8.82 -8.06 -0.62
CA PRO A 17 -7.59 -8.07 -1.38
C PRO A 17 -6.75 -9.28 -0.97
N THR A 18 -6.11 -9.93 -1.94
CA THR A 18 -5.03 -10.87 -1.61
C THR A 18 -3.87 -10.13 -0.94
N LEU A 19 -2.99 -10.87 -0.27
CA LEU A 19 -1.83 -10.28 0.40
C LEU A 19 -0.98 -9.46 -0.58
N GLU A 20 -0.72 -10.00 -1.78
CA GLU A 20 0.01 -9.30 -2.84
C GLU A 20 -0.70 -8.03 -3.32
N GLN A 21 -2.02 -8.08 -3.57
CA GLN A 21 -2.79 -6.90 -3.96
C GLN A 21 -2.72 -5.81 -2.89
N ARG A 22 -2.84 -6.21 -1.63
CA ARG A 22 -2.76 -5.31 -0.49
C ARG A 22 -1.37 -4.67 -0.37
N ILE A 23 -0.30 -5.44 -0.56
CA ILE A 23 1.08 -4.95 -0.57
C ILE A 23 1.29 -3.95 -1.70
N LYS A 24 0.94 -4.32 -2.95
CA LYS A 24 1.07 -3.44 -4.12
C LYS A 24 0.30 -2.14 -3.96
N TRP A 25 -0.91 -2.22 -3.40
CA TRP A 25 -1.71 -1.05 -3.09
C TRP A 25 -1.02 -0.13 -2.08
N HIS A 26 -0.45 -0.69 -1.00
CA HIS A 26 0.20 0.11 0.03
C HIS A 26 1.51 0.76 -0.45
N ILE A 27 2.30 0.07 -1.27
CA ILE A 27 3.51 0.61 -1.90
C ILE A 27 3.17 1.79 -2.82
N THR A 28 2.17 1.61 -3.69
CA THR A 28 1.74 2.67 -4.61
C THR A 28 1.07 3.82 -3.86
N HIS A 29 0.27 3.51 -2.83
CA HIS A 29 -0.31 4.50 -1.94
C HIS A 29 0.77 5.40 -1.35
N GLU A 30 1.83 4.85 -0.75
CA GLU A 30 2.89 5.64 -0.12
C GLU A 30 3.59 6.63 -1.08
N LYS A 31 3.74 6.26 -2.36
CA LYS A 31 4.31 7.13 -3.40
C LYS A 31 3.41 8.30 -3.80
N HIS A 32 2.09 8.15 -3.69
CA HIS A 32 1.10 9.14 -4.14
C HIS A 32 0.37 9.85 -3.00
N CYS A 33 0.38 9.27 -1.80
CA CYS A 33 -0.39 9.66 -0.63
C CYS A 33 0.27 9.17 0.66
N THR A 34 0.67 10.09 1.53
CA THR A 34 1.29 9.77 2.83
C THR A 34 0.27 9.78 3.97
N CYS A 35 -1.04 9.71 3.67
CA CYS A 35 -2.09 9.82 4.69
C CYS A 35 -2.02 8.68 5.73
N ARG A 36 -1.46 7.53 5.34
CA ARG A 36 -1.28 6.36 6.19
C ARG A 36 -0.01 5.58 5.78
N PRO A 37 0.93 5.33 6.71
CA PRO A 37 2.09 4.50 6.43
C PRO A 37 1.71 3.02 6.25
N ILE A 38 2.61 2.24 5.63
CA ILE A 38 2.44 0.79 5.49
C ILE A 38 2.44 0.14 6.88
N PRO A 39 1.41 -0.67 7.23
CA PRO A 39 1.36 -1.40 8.50
C PRO A 39 2.57 -2.31 8.74
N ASP A 40 3.06 -2.42 9.98
CA ASP A 40 4.26 -3.20 10.32
C ASP A 40 4.15 -4.68 9.94
N LYS A 41 2.97 -5.29 10.09
CA LYS A 41 2.72 -6.66 9.63
C LYS A 41 2.94 -6.82 8.13
N LEU A 42 2.56 -5.82 7.34
CA LEU A 42 2.79 -5.84 5.89
C LEU A 42 4.26 -5.60 5.58
N LYS A 43 4.94 -4.68 6.28
CA LYS A 43 6.39 -4.47 6.14
C LYS A 43 7.20 -5.74 6.40
N ALA A 44 6.84 -6.52 7.42
CA ALA A 44 7.50 -7.80 7.71
C ALA A 44 7.32 -8.83 6.58
N VAL A 45 6.12 -8.89 5.97
CA VAL A 45 5.85 -9.76 4.83
C VAL A 45 6.64 -9.30 3.59
N ILE A 46 6.63 -8.01 3.33
CA ILE A 46 7.36 -7.28 2.28
C ILE A 46 8.86 -7.62 2.36
N ASP A 47 9.46 -7.47 3.53
CA ASP A 47 10.84 -7.85 3.83
C ASP A 47 11.10 -9.36 3.64
N SER A 48 10.22 -10.21 4.18
CA SER A 48 10.35 -11.67 4.07
C SER A 48 10.22 -12.19 2.64
N MET A 49 9.41 -11.53 1.81
CA MET A 49 9.24 -11.85 0.39
C MET A 49 10.44 -11.40 -0.46
N LYS A 50 11.46 -10.76 0.14
CA LYS A 50 12.65 -10.21 -0.55
C LYS A 50 12.30 -9.35 -1.76
N ILE A 51 11.17 -8.64 -1.72
CA ILE A 51 10.83 -7.69 -2.79
C ILE A 51 11.77 -6.49 -2.60
N LYS A 52 12.98 -6.56 -3.16
CA LYS A 52 14.06 -5.61 -2.84
C LYS A 52 13.93 -4.24 -3.52
N GLU A 53 12.81 -3.95 -4.19
CA GLU A 53 12.63 -2.69 -4.92
C GLU A 53 11.20 -2.14 -4.79
N TYR A 54 10.95 -1.34 -3.76
CA TYR A 54 9.82 -0.40 -3.73
C TYR A 54 10.27 1.00 -3.38
#